data_AF-A0A7D3X320-F1
#
_entry.id   AF-A0A7D3X320-F1
#
_cell.length_a   1.000
_cell.length_b   1.000
_cell.length_c   1.000
_cell.angle_alpha   90.00
_cell.angle_beta   90.00
_cell.angle_gamma   90.00
#
_symmetry.space_group_name_H-M   'P 1'
#
loop_
_entity.id
_entity.type
_entity.pdbx_description
1 polymer ?
#
loop_
_entity_poly.entity_id
_entity_poly.type
_entity_poly.pdbx_seq_one_letter_code
_entity_poly.pdbx_strand_id
1 'polypeptide(L)'
;MKAFFAYFFISLVLLQSFSREVLLVDFALNQSVITARYCVNKARPALHCDGKCYFAKKARQQEERQNKSAGPVKEQLEMLPAAFGPWQLPAARPATHLTSPRYAALVPGHYAVPLGSVFRPPLG
;
A
#
# COMPACT_ATOMS: atom_id res chain seq x y z
N MET A 1 -7.46 -17.94 -32.59
CA MET A 1 -7.44 -16.46 -32.71
C MET A 1 -7.48 -15.72 -31.37
N LYS A 2 -8.34 -16.10 -30.41
CA LYS A 2 -8.39 -15.46 -29.06
C LYS A 2 -7.05 -15.42 -28.30
N ALA A 3 -6.27 -16.51 -28.34
CA ALA A 3 -4.99 -16.58 -27.65
C ALA A 3 -3.95 -15.59 -28.19
N PHE A 4 -3.98 -15.29 -29.51
CA PHE A 4 -3.07 -14.34 -30.12
C PHE A 4 -3.28 -12.92 -29.57
N PHE A 5 -4.54 -12.50 -29.45
CA PHE A 5 -4.89 -11.24 -28.82
C PHE A 5 -4.47 -11.21 -27.35
N ALA A 6 -4.65 -12.31 -26.61
CA ALA A 6 -4.22 -12.39 -25.21
C ALA A 6 -2.70 -12.19 -25.07
N TYR A 7 -1.89 -12.91 -25.86
CA TYR A 7 -0.43 -12.72 -25.85
C TYR A 7 -0.01 -11.32 -26.29
N PHE A 8 -0.69 -10.74 -27.29
CA PHE A 8 -0.44 -9.38 -27.74
C PHE A 8 -0.69 -8.36 -26.63
N PHE A 9 -1.82 -8.44 -25.92
CA PHE A 9 -2.11 -7.56 -24.79
C PHE A 9 -1.14 -7.74 -23.63
N ILE A 10 -0.78 -8.99 -23.30
CA ILE A 10 0.22 -9.27 -22.26
C ILE A 10 1.57 -8.65 -22.62
N SER A 11 2.01 -8.81 -23.86
CA SER A 11 3.27 -8.21 -24.33
C SER A 11 3.26 -6.68 -24.24
N LEU A 12 2.15 -6.03 -24.60
CA LEU A 12 2.02 -4.57 -24.51
C LEU A 12 2.12 -4.07 -23.06
N VAL A 13 1.45 -4.75 -22.12
CA VAL A 13 1.51 -4.40 -20.69
C VAL A 13 2.92 -4.59 -20.13
N LEU A 14 3.60 -5.67 -20.50
CA LEU A 14 4.99 -5.89 -20.09
C LEU A 14 5.92 -4.80 -20.67
N LEU A 15 5.72 -4.40 -21.93
CA LEU A 15 6.50 -3.34 -22.58
C LEU A 15 6.40 -2.00 -21.84
N GLN A 16 5.24 -1.68 -21.28
CA GLN A 16 5.04 -0.48 -20.45
C GLN A 16 5.95 -0.47 -19.20
N SER A 17 6.09 -1.62 -18.54
CA SER A 17 6.93 -1.77 -17.34
C SER A 17 8.42 -1.66 -17.65
N PHE A 18 8.85 -2.10 -18.83
CA PHE A 18 10.26 -2.06 -19.23
C PHE A 18 10.80 -0.64 -19.50
N SER A 19 9.96 0.38 -19.57
CA SER A 19 10.41 1.76 -19.84
C SER A 19 11.44 2.29 -18.84
N ARG A 20 11.43 1.82 -17.58
CA ARG A 20 12.44 2.16 -16.56
C ARG A 20 13.68 1.27 -16.65
N GLU A 21 13.48 -0.02 -16.90
CA GLU A 21 14.56 -1.02 -17.00
C GLU A 21 15.45 -0.80 -18.22
N VAL A 22 14.88 -0.37 -19.36
CA VAL A 22 15.63 -0.05 -20.58
C VAL A 22 16.68 1.05 -20.33
N LEU A 23 16.38 2.04 -19.47
CA LEU A 23 17.34 3.08 -19.11
C LEU A 23 18.53 2.53 -18.31
N LEU A 24 18.30 1.56 -17.44
CA LEU A 24 19.36 0.88 -16.68
C LEU A 24 20.24 0.03 -17.59
N VAL A 25 19.62 -0.73 -18.50
CA VAL A 25 20.34 -1.57 -19.46
C VAL A 25 21.20 -0.72 -20.40
N ASP A 26 20.65 0.37 -20.95
CA ASP A 26 21.41 1.30 -21.80
C ASP A 26 22.59 1.94 -21.05
N PHE A 27 22.39 2.31 -19.79
CA PHE A 27 23.45 2.84 -18.94
C PHE A 27 24.57 1.81 -18.71
N ALA A 28 24.20 0.55 -18.42
CA ALA A 28 25.16 -0.53 -18.17
C ALA A 28 25.99 -0.86 -19.42
N LEU A 29 25.35 -0.93 -20.61
CA LEU A 29 26.03 -1.22 -21.87
C LEU A 29 26.97 -0.08 -22.30
N ASN A 30 26.58 1.18 -22.04
CA ASN A 30 27.30 2.36 -22.52
C ASN A 30 28.09 3.12 -21.44
N GLN A 31 28.31 2.52 -20.27
CA GLN A 31 28.89 3.22 -19.10
C GLN A 31 30.25 3.89 -19.40
N SER A 32 31.10 3.25 -20.22
CA SER A 32 32.41 3.78 -20.63
C SER A 32 32.31 5.03 -21.49
N VAL A 33 31.37 5.06 -22.43
CA VAL A 33 31.10 6.22 -23.28
C VAL A 33 30.48 7.34 -22.45
N ILE A 34 29.61 6.99 -21.51
CA ILE A 34 28.90 7.95 -20.66
C ILE A 34 29.86 8.65 -19.70
N THR A 35 30.77 7.90 -19.08
CA THR A 35 31.84 8.47 -18.24
C THR A 35 32.77 9.36 -19.05
N ALA A 36 33.15 8.92 -20.26
CA ALA A 36 34.04 9.68 -21.13
C ALA A 36 33.42 10.99 -21.66
N ARG A 37 32.10 11.08 -21.88
CA ARG A 37 31.47 12.28 -22.48
C ARG A 37 30.64 13.13 -21.52
N TYR A 38 29.96 12.52 -20.54
CA TYR A 38 28.97 13.21 -19.71
C TYR A 38 29.38 13.36 -18.24
N CYS A 39 30.55 12.88 -17.83
CA CYS A 39 31.05 13.09 -16.47
C CYS A 39 31.40 14.58 -16.25
N VAL A 40 30.72 15.21 -15.29
CA VAL A 40 30.98 16.60 -14.86
C VAL A 40 32.23 16.73 -13.98
N ASN A 41 32.57 15.69 -13.21
CA ASN A 41 33.68 15.69 -12.26
C ASN A 41 34.90 14.91 -12.75
N LYS A 42 35.28 15.06 -14.03
CA LYS A 42 36.51 14.43 -14.57
C LYS A 42 37.77 14.85 -13.83
N ALA A 43 37.83 16.09 -13.35
CA ALA A 43 38.97 16.64 -12.61
C ALA A 43 39.03 16.19 -11.14
N ARG A 44 38.01 15.48 -10.63
CA ARG A 44 37.92 15.06 -9.22
C ARG A 44 37.51 13.58 -9.12
N PRO A 45 38.45 12.65 -9.36
CA PRO A 45 38.17 11.21 -9.35
C PRO A 45 37.73 10.67 -7.97
N ALA A 46 38.09 11.36 -6.88
CA ALA A 46 37.68 11.00 -5.51
C ALA A 46 36.16 10.99 -5.29
N LEU A 47 35.38 11.63 -6.18
CA LEU A 47 33.92 11.70 -6.10
C LEU A 47 33.21 10.49 -6.74
N HIS A 48 33.94 9.54 -7.33
CA HIS A 48 33.40 8.29 -7.90
C HIS A 48 32.15 8.48 -8.78
N CYS A 49 32.23 9.44 -9.71
CA CYS A 49 31.11 9.81 -10.56
C CYS A 49 30.64 8.63 -11.43
N ASP A 50 31.54 7.92 -12.11
CA ASP A 50 31.27 6.70 -12.89
C ASP A 50 30.02 6.73 -13.81
N GLY A 51 29.58 7.93 -14.23
CA GLY A 51 28.34 8.15 -15.00
C GLY A 51 27.06 8.26 -14.15
N LYS A 52 27.13 8.02 -12.83
CA LYS A 52 26.02 8.09 -11.86
C LYS A 52 25.35 9.45 -11.82
N CYS A 53 26.11 10.55 -11.93
CA CYS A 53 25.54 11.90 -11.96
C CYS A 53 24.66 12.14 -13.20
N TYR A 54 25.05 11.57 -14.36
CA TYR A 54 24.26 11.65 -15.58
C TYR A 54 23.00 10.80 -15.48
N PHE A 55 23.13 9.57 -14.96
CA PHE A 55 22.01 8.67 -14.71
C PHE A 55 20.97 9.31 -13.78
N ALA A 56 21.41 9.86 -12.65
CA ALA A 56 20.53 10.54 -11.69
C ALA A 56 19.76 11.71 -12.33
N LYS A 57 20.41 12.47 -13.22
CA LYS A 57 19.76 13.56 -13.96
C LYS A 57 18.67 13.05 -14.90
N LYS A 58 18.93 11.98 -15.64
CA LYS A 58 17.96 11.33 -16.54
C LYS A 58 16.78 10.72 -15.78
N ALA A 59 17.05 10.05 -14.65
CA ALA A 59 16.02 9.47 -13.79
C ALA A 59 15.05 10.55 -13.25
N ARG A 60 15.59 11.66 -12.73
CA ARG A 60 14.78 12.79 -12.27
C ARG A 60 13.94 13.40 -13.39
N GLN A 61 14.51 13.56 -14.59
CA GLN A 61 13.77 14.10 -15.73
C GLN A 61 12.62 13.17 -16.16
N GLN A 62 12.78 11.85 -16.07
CA GLN A 62 11.72 10.89 -16.36
C GLN A 62 10.63 10.94 -15.28
N GLU A 63 11.01 11.07 -14.01
CA GLU A 63 10.07 11.20 -12.90
C GLU A 63 9.26 12.52 -12.97
N GLU A 64 9.92 13.64 -13.28
CA GLU A 64 9.23 14.91 -13.52
C GLU A 64 8.28 14.85 -14.71
N ARG A 65 8.66 14.17 -15.79
CA ARG A 65 7.76 13.94 -16.94
C ARG A 65 6.57 13.08 -16.55
N GLN A 66 6.79 12.00 -15.79
CA GLN A 66 5.71 11.16 -15.28
C GLN A 66 4.79 11.95 -14.35
N ASN A 67 5.34 12.82 -13.49
CA ASN A 67 4.56 13.65 -12.58
C ASN A 67 3.79 14.77 -13.31
N LYS A 68 4.32 15.32 -14.41
CA LYS A 68 3.62 16.29 -15.26
C LYS A 68 2.57 15.66 -16.18
N SER A 69 2.79 14.42 -16.64
CA SER A 69 1.82 13.68 -17.46
C SER A 69 0.77 12.95 -16.64
N ALA A 70 1.06 12.70 -15.36
CA ALA A 70 0.07 12.25 -14.40
C ALA A 70 -0.78 13.46 -13.96
N GLY A 71 -1.69 13.87 -14.85
CA GLY A 71 -2.91 14.54 -14.42
C GLY A 71 -3.71 13.66 -13.45
N PRO A 72 -4.97 14.02 -13.11
CA PRO A 72 -5.71 13.63 -11.90
C PRO A 72 -5.77 12.13 -11.55
N VAL A 73 -5.35 11.23 -12.44
CA VAL A 73 -5.20 9.79 -12.26
C VAL A 73 -4.22 9.39 -11.13
N LYS A 74 -3.12 10.13 -10.88
CA LYS A 74 -2.23 9.82 -9.73
C LYS A 74 -2.85 10.21 -8.39
N GLU A 75 -3.43 11.42 -8.31
CA GLU A 75 -4.16 11.88 -7.12
C GLU A 75 -5.36 10.98 -6.82
N GLN A 76 -6.08 10.53 -7.85
CA GLN A 76 -7.22 9.64 -7.69
C GLN A 76 -6.82 8.22 -7.24
N LEU A 77 -5.58 7.80 -7.49
CA LEU A 77 -5.05 6.52 -7.02
C LEU A 77 -4.53 6.59 -5.57
N GLU A 78 -4.01 7.75 -5.14
CA GLU A 78 -3.74 8.00 -3.71
C GLU A 78 -5.03 8.17 -2.90
N MET A 79 -6.13 8.57 -3.54
CA MET A 79 -7.47 8.59 -2.95
C MET A 79 -8.24 7.27 -3.06
N LEU A 80 -7.65 6.18 -3.56
CA LEU A 80 -8.36 4.90 -3.64
C LEU A 80 -8.58 4.35 -2.22
N PRO A 81 -9.82 4.27 -1.72
CA PRO A 81 -10.09 3.85 -0.36
C PRO A 81 -9.80 2.36 -0.25
N ALA A 82 -8.67 1.99 0.37
CA ALA A 82 -8.39 0.72 1.07
C ALA A 82 -8.95 -0.60 0.48
N ALA A 83 -9.24 -0.67 -0.82
CA ALA A 83 -9.81 -1.85 -1.47
C ALA A 83 -8.73 -2.88 -1.82
N PHE A 84 -7.46 -2.53 -1.61
CA PHE A 84 -6.32 -3.45 -1.55
C PHE A 84 -5.99 -3.83 -0.09
N GLY A 85 -6.96 -3.77 0.83
CA GLY A 85 -6.84 -4.47 2.10
C GLY A 85 -6.69 -5.98 1.83
N PRO A 86 -5.87 -6.71 2.61
CA PRO A 86 -5.76 -8.16 2.44
C PRO A 86 -7.15 -8.77 2.54
N TRP A 87 -7.45 -9.72 1.64
CA TRP A 87 -8.66 -10.54 1.68
C TRP A 87 -8.85 -11.08 3.11
N GLN A 88 -9.73 -10.44 3.88
CA GLN A 88 -10.09 -10.94 5.19
C GLN A 88 -11.05 -12.10 4.95
N LEU A 89 -10.51 -13.32 5.03
CA LEU A 89 -11.32 -14.53 5.10
C LEU A 89 -12.33 -14.35 6.24
N PRO A 90 -13.64 -14.53 6.01
CA PRO A 90 -14.60 -14.45 7.09
C PRO A 90 -14.23 -15.52 8.12
N ALA A 91 -13.98 -15.11 9.36
CA ALA A 91 -13.68 -16.02 10.44
C ALA A 91 -14.82 -17.06 10.55
N ALA A 92 -14.48 -18.34 10.48
CA ALA A 92 -15.42 -19.42 10.64
C ALA A 92 -16.18 -19.23 11.97
N ARG A 93 -17.49 -19.03 11.90
CA ARG A 93 -18.34 -18.97 13.09
C ARG A 93 -18.33 -20.36 13.72
N PRO A 94 -17.85 -20.57 14.96
CA PRO A 94 -18.06 -21.84 15.61
C PRO A 94 -19.56 -21.98 15.86
N ALA A 95 -20.16 -23.04 15.32
CA ALA A 95 -21.53 -23.41 15.62
C ALA A 95 -21.60 -23.92 17.06
N THR A 96 -21.66 -23.02 18.04
CA THR A 96 -21.98 -23.39 19.41
C THR A 96 -23.49 -23.56 19.50
N HIS A 97 -23.97 -24.78 19.26
CA HIS A 97 -25.26 -25.22 19.80
C HIS A 97 -25.14 -25.22 21.34
N LEU A 98 -25.37 -24.06 21.96
CA LEU A 98 -25.60 -23.97 23.39
C LEU A 98 -27.06 -24.32 23.64
N THR A 99 -27.31 -25.59 23.95
CA THR A 99 -28.58 -26.03 24.54
C THR A 99 -28.82 -25.23 25.82
N SER A 100 -29.84 -24.39 25.80
CA SER A 100 -30.32 -23.62 26.95
C SER A 100 -30.51 -24.53 28.17
N PRO A 101 -29.82 -24.30 29.31
CA PRO A 101 -30.16 -24.98 30.54
C PRO A 101 -31.47 -24.40 31.06
N ARG A 102 -32.50 -25.25 31.19
CA ARG A 102 -33.75 -24.89 31.85
C ARG A 102 -33.46 -24.57 33.32
N TYR A 103 -33.58 -23.30 33.70
CA TYR A 103 -33.58 -22.90 35.10
C TYR A 103 -34.92 -23.27 35.75
N ALA A 104 -34.87 -23.79 36.98
CA ALA A 104 -36.06 -24.01 37.81
C ALA A 104 -36.64 -22.65 38.27
N ALA A 105 -37.96 -22.59 38.43
CA ALA A 105 -38.66 -21.37 38.79
C ALA A 105 -38.24 -20.83 40.17
N LEU A 106 -37.99 -19.52 40.23
CA LEU A 106 -37.62 -18.78 41.44
C LEU A 106 -38.82 -18.68 42.39
N VAL A 107 -38.69 -19.22 43.60
CA VAL A 107 -39.67 -19.04 44.67
C VAL A 107 -39.35 -17.71 45.38
N PRO A 108 -40.24 -16.72 45.39
CA PRO A 108 -39.97 -15.44 46.03
C PRO A 108 -39.99 -15.61 47.56
N GLY A 109 -38.83 -15.45 48.19
CA GLY A 109 -38.72 -15.31 49.64
C GLY A 109 -39.30 -13.99 50.11
N HIS A 110 -40.19 -14.02 51.11
CA HIS A 110 -40.76 -12.82 51.71
C HIS A 110 -39.71 -12.19 52.64
N TYR A 111 -39.17 -11.03 52.27
CA TYR A 111 -38.38 -10.22 53.21
C TYR A 111 -39.22 -9.02 53.65
N ALA A 112 -39.50 -8.96 54.95
CA ALA A 112 -40.19 -7.84 55.59
C ALA A 112 -39.16 -6.74 55.87
N VAL A 113 -39.35 -5.56 55.28
CA VAL A 113 -38.52 -4.36 55.52
C VAL A 113 -39.22 -3.46 56.54
N PRO A 114 -38.59 -3.11 57.68
CA PRO A 114 -38.99 -1.95 58.47
C PRO A 114 -38.32 -0.67 57.93
N LEU A 115 -39.12 0.38 57.83
CA LEU A 115 -38.86 1.67 57.20
C LEU A 115 -37.78 2.51 57.92
N GLY A 116 -36.99 3.28 57.16
CA GLY A 116 -36.00 4.19 57.76
C GLY A 116 -35.19 5.03 56.77
N SER A 117 -35.87 5.98 56.12
CA SER A 117 -35.37 7.30 55.67
C SER A 117 -34.01 7.46 54.97
N VAL A 118 -34.11 8.06 53.77
CA VAL A 118 -33.30 9.22 53.34
C VAL A 118 -31.89 8.90 52.84
N PHE A 119 -31.86 8.33 51.63
CA PHE A 119 -30.72 8.48 50.73
C PHE A 119 -30.52 9.97 50.43
N ARG A 120 -29.32 10.52 50.70
CA ARG A 120 -28.90 11.84 50.20
C ARG A 120 -27.61 11.68 49.41
N PRO A 121 -27.62 11.94 48.09
CA PRO A 121 -26.40 11.95 47.30
C PRO A 121 -25.56 13.20 47.61
N PRO A 122 -24.21 13.12 47.61
CA PRO A 122 -23.37 14.31 47.69
C PRO A 122 -23.42 15.10 46.38
N LEU A 123 -23.69 16.40 46.49
CA LEU A 123 -23.46 17.41 45.46
C LEU A 123 -22.18 18.17 45.85
N GLY A 124 -21.16 18.10 44.99
CA GLY A 124 -19.88 18.79 45.19
C GLY A 124 -18.69 17.85 45.06
#